data_AF-A0A662CZV9-F1
#
_entry.id   AF-A0A662CZV9-F1
#
_cell.length_a   1.000
_cell.length_b   1.000
_cell.length_c   1.000
_cell.angle_alpha   90.00
_cell.angle_beta   90.00
_cell.angle_gamma   90.00
#
_symmetry.space_group_name_H-M   'P 1'
#
loop_
_entity.id
_entity.type
_entity.pdbx_description
1 polymer ?
#
loop_
_entity_poly.entity_id
_entity_poly.type
_entity_poly.pdbx_seq_one_letter_code
_entity_poly.pdbx_strand_id
1 'polypeptide(L)'
;SKKYKIHLNVYRFQALIGEGRIEEERVILAKPLTFVNEAGRSLYQIKEGYQIEPSKMIIISDDVDLKLGKLRIASKGGDGGHKGLRSIIESLQTREIPRLRVGIGRPEGEMELRDYVLEEFTPPQRQVIEEAIERASQAIRVMITQGIQEAMREYN
;
A
#
# COMPACT_ATOMS: atom_id res chain seq x y z
N SER A 1 -3.81 1.80 -12.53
CA SER A 1 -2.54 1.35 -13.13
C SER A 1 -2.41 1.85 -14.56
N LYS A 2 -1.37 2.64 -14.87
CA LYS A 2 -1.07 3.06 -16.25
C LYS A 2 -0.68 1.86 -17.13
N LYS A 3 0.15 0.95 -16.59
CA LYS A 3 0.63 -0.27 -17.28
C LYS A 3 -0.51 -1.19 -17.73
N TYR A 4 -1.49 -1.43 -16.86
CA TYR A 4 -2.63 -2.31 -17.15
C TYR A 4 -3.90 -1.56 -17.59
N LYS A 5 -3.80 -0.25 -17.88
CA LYS A 5 -4.94 0.60 -18.29
C LYS A 5 -6.15 0.55 -17.33
N ILE A 6 -5.89 0.38 -16.03
CA ILE A 6 -6.92 0.40 -14.98
C ILE A 6 -7.01 1.82 -14.45
N HIS A 7 -8.10 2.53 -14.77
CA HIS A 7 -8.32 3.91 -14.36
C HIS A 7 -9.11 3.95 -13.04
N LEU A 8 -8.71 4.82 -12.11
CA LEU A 8 -9.45 5.08 -10.87
C LEU A 8 -10.52 6.14 -11.14
N ASN A 9 -11.66 5.73 -11.70
CA ASN A 9 -12.70 6.62 -12.21
C ASN A 9 -14.05 6.49 -11.48
N VAL A 10 -14.20 5.51 -10.58
CA VAL A 10 -15.42 5.32 -9.79
C VAL A 10 -15.19 5.83 -8.38
N TYR A 11 -16.03 6.75 -7.90
CA TYR A 11 -16.05 7.14 -6.49
C TYR A 11 -17.05 6.27 -5.74
N ARG A 12 -16.56 5.40 -4.85
CA ARG A 12 -17.39 4.54 -3.99
C ARG A 12 -16.62 4.20 -2.73
N PHE A 13 -17.32 3.92 -1.62
CA PHE A 13 -16.68 3.50 -0.36
C PHE A 13 -15.63 4.49 0.18
N GLN A 14 -15.83 5.79 -0.08
CA GLN A 14 -14.88 6.86 0.25
C GLN A 14 -13.49 6.65 -0.38
N ALA A 15 -13.44 6.00 -1.55
CA ALA A 15 -12.24 5.73 -2.32
C ALA A 15 -12.46 5.99 -3.81
N LEU A 16 -11.38 6.28 -4.52
CA LEU A 16 -11.35 6.13 -5.98
C LEU A 16 -11.05 4.66 -6.29
N ILE A 17 -11.95 4.05 -7.06
CA ILE A 17 -11.93 2.65 -7.42
C ILE A 17 -11.69 2.52 -8.92
N GLY A 18 -10.90 1.51 -9.30
CA GLY A 18 -10.73 1.06 -10.67
C GLY A 18 -10.69 -0.46 -10.70
N GLU A 19 -11.48 -1.05 -11.58
CA GLU A 19 -11.56 -2.50 -11.75
C GLU A 19 -10.88 -2.90 -13.06
N GLY A 20 -10.25 -4.06 -13.07
CA GLY A 20 -9.63 -4.57 -14.29
C GLY A 20 -8.94 -5.90 -14.08
N ARG A 21 -7.97 -6.18 -14.95
CA ARG A 21 -7.15 -7.39 -14.86
C ARG A 21 -5.67 -7.04 -14.80
N ILE A 22 -4.94 -7.78 -13.98
CA ILE A 22 -3.48 -7.84 -13.97
C ILE A 22 -3.12 -9.26 -14.37
N GLU A 23 -2.54 -9.41 -15.56
CA GLU A 23 -2.44 -10.71 -16.24
C GLU A 23 -3.82 -11.37 -16.35
N GLU A 24 -4.01 -12.58 -15.82
CA GLU A 24 -5.28 -13.31 -15.84
C GLU A 24 -6.18 -13.01 -14.62
N GLU A 25 -5.64 -12.34 -13.59
CA GLU A 25 -6.32 -12.12 -12.31
C GLU A 25 -7.20 -10.88 -12.35
N ARG A 26 -8.44 -11.01 -11.86
CA ARG A 26 -9.34 -9.87 -11.65
C ARG A 26 -8.92 -9.12 -10.41
N VAL A 27 -8.76 -7.80 -10.55
CA VAL A 27 -8.30 -6.95 -9.44
C VAL A 27 -9.14 -5.70 -9.30
N ILE A 28 -9.17 -5.20 -8.08
CA ILE A 28 -9.73 -3.91 -7.73
C ILE A 28 -8.58 -3.06 -7.18
N LEU A 29 -8.35 -1.92 -7.80
CA LEU A 29 -7.46 -0.90 -7.28
C LEU A 29 -8.29 0.11 -6.50
N ALA A 30 -7.91 0.37 -5.26
CA ALA A 30 -8.58 1.33 -4.40
C ALA A 30 -7.58 2.35 -3.86
N LYS A 31 -7.93 3.64 -4.00
CA LYS A 31 -7.24 4.74 -3.33
C LYS A 31 -8.22 5.40 -2.37
N PRO A 32 -8.17 5.08 -1.06
CA PRO A 32 -8.96 5.79 -0.06
C PRO A 32 -8.74 7.29 -0.15
N LEU A 33 -9.84 8.05 -0.03
CA LEU A 33 -9.86 9.51 0.02
C LEU A 33 -10.19 10.01 1.44
N THR A 34 -10.12 9.13 2.43
CA THR A 34 -10.22 9.48 3.84
C THR A 34 -8.89 10.04 4.36
N PHE A 35 -8.91 10.64 5.55
CA PHE A 35 -7.67 10.87 6.27
C PHE A 35 -6.97 9.54 6.57
N VAL A 36 -5.64 9.55 6.67
CA VAL A 36 -4.83 8.34 6.86
C VAL A 36 -5.29 7.55 8.10
N ASN A 37 -5.61 8.21 9.22
CA ASN A 37 -6.12 7.57 10.44
C ASN A 37 -7.55 7.00 10.31
N GLU A 38 -8.24 7.26 9.20
CA GLU A 38 -9.59 6.78 8.89
C GLU A 38 -9.59 5.83 7.67
N ALA A 39 -8.41 5.40 7.21
CA ALA A 39 -8.28 4.49 6.05
C ALA A 39 -9.03 3.18 6.26
N GLY A 40 -9.07 2.65 7.49
CA GLY A 40 -9.74 1.40 7.82
C GLY A 40 -11.25 1.43 7.55
N ARG A 41 -11.91 2.58 7.75
CA ARG A 41 -13.34 2.75 7.45
C ARG A 41 -13.65 2.54 5.97
N SER A 42 -12.81 3.06 5.08
CA SER A 42 -12.95 2.88 3.63
C SER A 42 -12.70 1.42 3.26
N LEU A 43 -11.66 0.80 3.80
CA LEU A 43 -11.33 -0.59 3.52
C LEU A 43 -12.39 -1.58 4.04
N TYR A 44 -12.99 -1.31 5.19
CA TYR A 44 -14.11 -2.08 5.70
C TYR A 44 -15.30 -2.05 4.72
N GLN A 45 -15.66 -0.87 4.21
CA GLN A 45 -16.74 -0.75 3.23
C GLN A 45 -16.41 -1.48 1.92
N ILE A 46 -15.16 -1.43 1.46
CA ILE A 46 -14.70 -2.18 0.27
C ILE A 46 -14.79 -3.69 0.53
N LYS A 47 -14.34 -4.16 1.70
CA LYS A 47 -14.43 -5.57 2.14
C LYS A 47 -15.87 -6.08 2.02
N GLU A 48 -16.80 -5.36 2.66
CA GLU A 48 -18.21 -5.74 2.70
C GLU A 48 -18.87 -5.62 1.33
N GLY A 49 -18.59 -4.55 0.59
CA GLY A 49 -19.21 -4.26 -0.69
C GLY A 49 -18.80 -5.21 -1.82
N TYR A 50 -17.56 -5.71 -1.80
CA TYR A 50 -17.06 -6.68 -2.78
C TYR A 50 -16.95 -8.11 -2.24
N GLN A 51 -17.26 -8.33 -0.96
CA GLN A 51 -17.16 -9.64 -0.30
C GLN A 51 -15.76 -10.26 -0.41
N ILE A 52 -14.73 -9.46 -0.15
CA ILE A 52 -13.31 -9.87 -0.27
C ILE A 52 -12.73 -10.15 1.11
N GLU A 53 -12.06 -11.28 1.26
CA GLU A 53 -11.35 -11.61 2.50
C GLU A 53 -10.10 -10.74 2.69
N PRO A 54 -9.73 -10.35 3.93
CA PRO A 54 -8.53 -9.55 4.19
C PRO A 54 -7.22 -10.18 3.64
N SER A 55 -7.14 -11.51 3.58
CA SER A 55 -6.01 -12.25 3.01
C SER A 55 -5.83 -12.07 1.50
N LYS A 56 -6.87 -11.57 0.80
CA LYS A 56 -6.86 -11.23 -0.64
C LYS A 56 -6.60 -9.74 -0.88
N MET A 57 -6.45 -8.95 0.17
CA MET A 57 -6.08 -7.53 0.07
C MET A 57 -4.57 -7.37 0.11
N ILE A 58 -4.05 -6.39 -0.62
CA ILE A 58 -2.64 -5.99 -0.55
C ILE A 58 -2.60 -4.51 -0.19
N ILE A 59 -2.09 -4.20 1.00
CA ILE A 59 -1.92 -2.81 1.45
C ILE A 59 -0.58 -2.29 0.98
N ILE A 60 -0.55 -1.10 0.39
CA ILE A 60 0.67 -0.38 0.06
C ILE A 60 0.77 0.80 1.02
N SER A 61 1.85 0.87 1.80
CA SER A 61 2.07 1.97 2.72
C SER A 61 3.52 2.45 2.67
N ASP A 62 3.73 3.70 3.04
CA ASP A 62 5.06 4.19 3.38
C ASP A 62 5.55 3.56 4.69
N ASP A 63 6.88 3.58 4.87
CA ASP A 63 7.54 3.13 6.10
C ASP A 63 8.81 3.96 6.34
N VAL A 64 8.81 4.69 7.45
CA VAL A 64 9.92 5.56 7.85
C VAL A 64 11.13 4.79 8.37
N ASP A 65 10.94 3.55 8.84
CA ASP A 65 12.02 2.72 9.36
C ASP A 65 12.79 1.98 8.26
N LEU A 66 12.26 2.01 7.03
CA LEU A 66 12.95 1.51 5.84
C LEU A 66 13.68 2.65 5.15
N LYS A 67 14.93 2.40 4.73
CA LYS A 67 15.70 3.33 3.91
C LYS A 67 14.91 3.74 2.66
N LEU A 68 15.10 4.97 2.19
CA LEU A 68 14.45 5.50 1.00
C LEU A 68 14.53 4.52 -0.19
N GLY A 69 13.37 4.20 -0.78
CA GLY A 69 13.24 3.29 -1.90
C GLY A 69 13.36 1.80 -1.57
N LYS A 70 13.63 1.43 -0.31
CA LYS A 70 13.67 0.03 0.12
C LYS A 70 12.26 -0.53 0.21
N LEU A 71 12.03 -1.67 -0.43
CA LEU A 71 10.76 -2.39 -0.35
C LEU A 71 10.81 -3.44 0.74
N ARG A 72 9.66 -3.71 1.37
CA ARG A 72 9.49 -4.85 2.27
C ARG A 72 8.08 -5.41 2.20
N ILE A 73 7.97 -6.67 1.86
CA ILE A 73 6.71 -7.43 1.82
C ILE A 73 6.56 -8.23 3.10
N ALA A 74 5.34 -8.22 3.65
CA ALA A 74 4.96 -9.05 4.79
C ALA A 74 3.54 -9.59 4.62
N SER A 75 3.32 -10.86 5.00
CA SER A 75 2.00 -11.50 5.02
C SER A 75 1.10 -11.03 6.15
N LYS A 76 1.70 -10.54 7.23
CA LYS A 76 1.03 -9.99 8.41
C LYS A 76 1.96 -9.06 9.17
N GLY A 77 1.42 -8.29 10.11
CA GLY A 77 2.20 -7.41 10.96
C GLY A 77 1.36 -6.44 11.79
N GLY A 78 2.00 -5.81 12.77
CA GLY A 78 1.40 -4.70 13.53
C GLY A 78 1.32 -3.41 12.70
N ASP A 79 0.89 -2.32 13.32
CA ASP A 79 0.84 -1.00 12.68
C ASP A 79 2.20 -0.31 12.62
N GLY A 80 3.16 -0.69 13.48
CA GLY A 80 4.49 -0.07 13.49
C GLY A 80 4.45 1.44 13.75
N GLY A 81 3.42 1.94 14.45
CA GLY A 81 3.20 3.38 14.64
C GLY A 81 2.53 4.09 13.46
N HIS A 82 2.32 3.42 12.33
CA HIS A 82 1.66 4.00 11.16
C HIS A 82 0.13 4.08 11.37
N LYS A 83 -0.40 5.31 11.48
CA LYS A 83 -1.82 5.57 11.78
C LYS A 83 -2.80 4.90 10.81
N GLY A 84 -2.46 4.82 9.52
CA GLY A 84 -3.26 4.12 8.52
C GLY A 84 -3.33 2.61 8.72
N LEU A 85 -2.18 1.94 8.89
CA LEU A 85 -2.15 0.51 9.22
C LEU A 85 -2.89 0.21 10.53
N ARG A 86 -2.79 1.09 11.54
CA ARG A 86 -3.57 0.97 12.78
C ARG A 86 -5.07 0.98 12.51
N SER A 87 -5.55 2.02 11.81
CA SER A 87 -6.95 2.17 11.41
C SER A 87 -7.47 0.93 10.66
N ILE A 88 -6.67 0.41 9.72
CA ILE A 88 -7.01 -0.77 8.92
C ILE A 88 -7.11 -2.02 9.80
N ILE A 89 -6.12 -2.27 10.67
CA ILE A 89 -6.10 -3.43 11.57
C ILE A 89 -7.30 -3.39 12.53
N GLU A 90 -7.61 -2.23 13.09
CA GLU A 90 -8.75 -2.04 14.00
C GLU A 90 -10.09 -2.26 13.28
N SER A 91 -10.24 -1.70 12.07
CA SER A 91 -11.49 -1.79 11.30
C SER A 91 -11.75 -3.19 10.75
N LEU A 92 -10.69 -3.89 10.32
CA LEU A 92 -10.80 -5.26 9.78
C LEU A 92 -10.66 -6.34 10.85
N GLN A 93 -10.35 -5.95 12.10
CA GLN A 93 -10.16 -6.84 13.24
C GLN A 93 -9.14 -7.96 13.01
N THR A 94 -8.13 -7.71 12.17
CA THR A 94 -7.09 -8.69 11.87
C THR A 94 -5.77 -8.02 11.50
N ARG A 95 -4.67 -8.73 11.82
CA ARG A 95 -3.31 -8.38 11.40
C ARG A 95 -2.83 -9.18 10.18
N GLU A 96 -3.62 -10.17 9.76
CA GLU A 96 -3.31 -11.10 8.67
C GLU A 96 -3.69 -10.52 7.31
N ILE A 97 -3.10 -9.35 7.03
CA ILE A 97 -3.31 -8.58 5.81
C ILE A 97 -1.95 -8.42 5.12
N PRO A 98 -1.78 -9.01 3.92
CA PRO A 98 -0.62 -8.78 3.08
C PRO A 98 -0.35 -7.29 2.87
N ARG A 99 0.92 -6.91 2.96
CA ARG A 99 1.32 -5.54 2.69
C ARG A 99 2.69 -5.43 2.04
N LEU A 100 2.81 -4.44 1.17
CA LEU A 100 4.06 -3.94 0.62
C LEU A 100 4.36 -2.59 1.27
N ARG A 101 5.48 -2.50 1.96
CA ARG A 101 5.97 -1.26 2.58
C ARG A 101 7.03 -0.64 1.69
N VAL A 102 6.92 0.67 1.45
CA VAL A 102 7.84 1.45 0.65
C VAL A 102 8.60 2.39 1.57
N GLY A 103 9.91 2.22 1.65
CA GLY A 103 10.76 3.01 2.51
C GLY A 103 10.83 4.45 2.07
N ILE A 104 10.55 5.36 3.01
CA ILE A 104 10.72 6.80 2.82
C ILE A 104 11.89 7.35 3.62
N GLY A 105 12.47 6.54 4.53
CA GLY A 105 13.53 6.95 5.43
C GLY A 105 13.01 7.72 6.65
N ARG A 106 13.93 8.04 7.55
CA ARG A 106 13.65 8.94 8.67
C ARG A 106 14.09 10.37 8.32
N PRO A 107 13.44 11.39 8.89
CA PRO A 107 13.93 12.75 8.78
C PRO A 107 15.36 12.85 9.30
N GLU A 108 16.17 13.67 8.64
CA GLU A 108 17.48 14.08 9.16
C GLU A 108 17.28 15.23 10.16
N GLY A 109 18.01 15.20 11.28
CA GLY A 109 17.94 16.25 12.31
C GLY A 109 16.72 16.13 13.23
N GLU A 110 16.18 17.29 13.65
CA GLU A 110 15.14 17.40 14.69
C GLU A 110 13.71 17.50 14.12
N MET A 111 13.51 17.25 12.82
CA MET A 111 12.19 17.33 12.22
C MET A 111 11.26 16.25 12.78
N GLU A 112 10.06 16.69 13.19
CA GLU A 112 9.01 15.80 13.67
C GLU A 112 8.51 14.88 12.56
N LEU A 113 8.33 13.59 12.90
CA LEU A 113 7.96 12.56 11.94
C LEU A 113 6.64 12.88 11.21
N ARG A 114 5.69 13.51 11.92
CA ARG A 114 4.37 13.86 11.37
C ARG A 114 4.48 14.89 10.24
N ASP A 115 5.47 15.78 10.32
CA ASP A 115 5.67 16.87 9.39
C ASP A 115 6.46 16.33 8.19
N TYR A 116 7.48 15.51 8.45
CA TYR A 116 8.26 14.80 7.42
C TYR A 116 7.41 14.00 6.42
N VAL A 117 6.44 13.21 6.90
CA VAL A 117 5.59 12.37 6.03
C VAL A 117 4.64 13.17 5.13
N LEU A 118 4.50 14.47 5.38
CA LEU A 118 3.67 15.39 4.59
C LEU A 118 4.49 16.22 3.60
N GLU A 119 5.82 16.19 3.67
CA GLU A 119 6.69 16.93 2.75
C GLU A 119 6.76 16.28 1.37
N GLU A 120 6.98 17.11 0.34
CA GLU A 120 7.29 16.60 -0.98
C GLU A 120 8.72 16.05 -1.05
N PHE A 121 8.91 14.96 -1.78
CA PHE A 121 10.26 14.45 -2.06
C PHE A 121 11.08 15.48 -2.84
N THR A 122 12.31 15.72 -2.37
CA THR A 122 13.34 16.47 -3.09
C THR A 122 13.65 15.81 -4.44
N PRO A 123 14.23 16.53 -5.42
CA PRO A 123 14.53 15.95 -6.74
C PRO A 123 15.38 14.67 -6.69
N PRO A 124 16.45 14.57 -5.86
CA PRO A 124 17.20 13.32 -5.73
C PRO A 124 16.36 12.18 -5.11
N GLN A 125 15.54 12.49 -4.10
CA GLN A 125 14.67 11.49 -3.49
C GLN A 125 13.60 10.99 -4.46
N ARG A 126 13.06 11.90 -5.29
CA ARG A 126 12.04 11.59 -6.29
C ARG A 126 12.55 10.54 -7.29
N GLN A 127 13.79 10.65 -7.75
CA GLN A 127 14.39 9.64 -8.62
C GLN A 127 14.41 8.25 -7.97
N VAL A 128 14.85 8.16 -6.71
CA VAL A 128 14.89 6.90 -5.95
C VAL A 128 13.47 6.33 -5.75
N ILE A 129 12.49 7.19 -5.47
CA ILE A 129 11.09 6.79 -5.29
C ILE A 129 10.46 6.33 -6.60
N GLU A 130 10.75 6.97 -7.73
CA GLU A 130 10.26 6.54 -9.04
C GLU A 130 10.77 5.13 -9.40
N GLU A 131 12.04 4.84 -9.15
CA GLU A 131 12.60 3.49 -9.29
C GLU A 131 11.94 2.49 -8.33
N ALA A 132 11.70 2.90 -7.08
CA ALA A 132 11.01 2.06 -6.10
C ALA A 132 9.56 1.77 -6.49
N ILE A 133 8.85 2.72 -7.10
CA ILE A 133 7.48 2.54 -7.60
C ILE A 133 7.43 1.50 -8.72
N GLU A 134 8.39 1.52 -9.65
CA GLU A 134 8.44 0.51 -10.71
C GLU A 134 8.69 -0.88 -10.10
N ARG A 135 9.67 -1.00 -9.20
CA ARG A 135 9.94 -2.26 -8.47
C ARG A 135 8.74 -2.72 -7.65
N ALA A 136 8.04 -1.81 -6.98
CA ALA A 136 6.82 -2.09 -6.24
C ALA A 136 5.71 -2.62 -7.15
N SER A 137 5.55 -2.04 -8.35
CA SER A 137 4.59 -2.53 -9.33
C SER A 137 4.90 -3.96 -9.78
N GLN A 138 6.18 -4.34 -9.91
CA GLN A 138 6.57 -5.71 -10.25
C GLN A 138 6.36 -6.66 -9.06
N ALA A 139 6.70 -6.23 -7.85
CA ALA A 139 6.45 -6.99 -6.63
C ALA A 139 4.95 -7.31 -6.45
N ILE A 140 4.07 -6.33 -6.64
CA ILE A 140 2.62 -6.52 -6.55
C ILE A 140 2.13 -7.48 -7.62
N ARG A 141 2.67 -7.41 -8.85
CA ARG A 141 2.36 -8.38 -9.90
C ARG A 141 2.69 -9.80 -9.45
N VAL A 142 3.88 -10.03 -8.89
CA VAL A 142 4.29 -11.34 -8.36
C VAL A 142 3.41 -11.78 -7.18
N MET A 143 3.06 -10.87 -6.26
CA MET A 143 2.14 -11.17 -5.16
C MET A 143 0.77 -11.66 -5.66
N ILE A 144 0.28 -11.07 -6.76
CA ILE A 144 -1.01 -11.42 -7.36
C ILE A 144 -0.93 -12.76 -8.11
N THR A 145 0.10 -12.98 -8.93
CA THR A 145 0.13 -14.10 -9.88
C THR A 145 0.86 -15.34 -9.38
N GLN A 146 1.84 -15.17 -8.49
CA GLN A 146 2.68 -16.26 -7.96
C GLN A 146 2.55 -16.41 -6.44
N GLY A 147 1.88 -15.46 -5.79
CA GLY A 147 1.63 -15.48 -4.36
C GLY A 147 2.70 -14.77 -3.54
N ILE A 148 2.37 -14.52 -2.27
CA ILE A 148 3.17 -13.66 -1.41
C ILE A 148 4.54 -14.25 -1.04
N GLN A 149 4.64 -15.58 -0.89
CA GLN A 149 5.90 -16.23 -0.52
C GLN A 149 6.96 -16.05 -1.61
N GLU A 150 6.53 -16.14 -2.87
CA GLU A 150 7.39 -15.88 -4.02
C GLU A 150 7.85 -14.43 -4.05
N ALA A 151 6.91 -13.48 -3.94
CA ALA A 151 7.24 -12.07 -3.91
C ALA A 151 8.19 -11.71 -2.75
N MET A 152 7.98 -12.31 -1.57
CA MET A 152 8.88 -12.13 -0.42
C MET A 152 10.27 -12.70 -0.68
N ARG A 153 10.43 -13.77 -1.46
CA ARG A 153 11.75 -14.31 -1.79
C ARG A 153 12.51 -13.38 -2.73
N GLU A 154 11.81 -12.80 -3.70
CA GLU A 154 12.44 -11.97 -4.75
C GLU A 154 12.72 -10.52 -4.31
N TYR A 155 11.89 -9.93 -3.45
CA TYR A 155 11.91 -8.47 -3.22
C TYR A 155 12.28 -8.02 -1.79
N ASN A 156 12.54 -8.93 -0.85
CA ASN A 156 12.81 -8.60 0.56
C ASN A 156 14.28 -8.43 0.95
#